data_AF-B6W8R2-F1
#
_entry.id   AF-B6W8R2-F1
#
_cell.length_a   1.000
_cell.length_b   1.000
_cell.length_c   1.000
_cell.angle_alpha   90.00
_cell.angle_beta   90.00
_cell.angle_gamma   90.00
#
_symmetry.space_group_name_H-M   'P 1'
#
loop_
_entity.id
_entity.type
_entity.pdbx_description
1 polymer ?
#
loop_
_entity_poly.entity_id
_entity_poly.type
_entity_poly.pdbx_seq_one_letter_code
_entity_poly.pdbx_strand_id
1 'polypeptide(L)'
;MASKRSVSIKLMHKNMKEILKVSRNLPYCIDSFNVFFPFKIRQTDNDDLRRGFVNCYFVEDIHDSEIILKNGMTLSSLNRDRALKNNFNNASKIMYMMFARELSKIRRSMDFIDDMAL
;
A
#
# COMPACT_ATOMS: atom_id res chain seq x y z
N MET A 1 -13.05 -19.68 -8.21
CA MET A 1 -11.62 -19.42 -8.50
C MET A 1 -11.12 -18.28 -7.62
N ALA A 2 -10.40 -18.58 -6.54
CA ALA A 2 -9.71 -17.58 -5.71
C ALA A 2 -8.58 -18.27 -4.93
N SER A 3 -7.53 -18.73 -5.62
CA SER A 3 -6.38 -19.39 -4.99
C SER A 3 -5.11 -18.53 -4.99
N LYS A 4 -5.22 -17.20 -4.85
CA LYS A 4 -4.06 -16.38 -4.46
C LYS A 4 -4.01 -16.37 -2.94
N ARG A 5 -3.06 -17.12 -2.37
CA ARG A 5 -2.76 -17.10 -0.93
C ARG A 5 -2.47 -15.66 -0.53
N SER A 6 -3.35 -15.07 0.27
CA SER A 6 -3.13 -13.79 0.92
C SER A 6 -1.85 -13.87 1.77
N VAL A 7 -1.00 -12.85 1.67
CA VAL A 7 0.23 -12.77 2.48
C VAL A 7 -0.18 -12.67 3.94
N SER A 8 0.43 -13.48 4.81
CA SER A 8 0.13 -13.40 6.25
C SER A 8 0.57 -12.05 6.82
N ILE A 9 -0.25 -11.46 7.69
CA ILE A 9 0.02 -10.15 8.31
C ILE A 9 1.40 -10.12 8.99
N LYS A 10 1.80 -11.23 9.65
CA LYS A 10 3.13 -11.39 10.26
C LYS A 10 4.26 -11.27 9.24
N LEU A 11 4.15 -11.97 8.11
CA LEU A 11 5.17 -11.93 7.05
C LEU A 11 5.23 -10.54 6.41
N MET A 12 4.07 -9.91 6.24
CA MET A 12 3.97 -8.56 5.69
C MET A 12 4.64 -7.53 6.60
N HIS A 13 4.38 -7.57 7.91
CA HIS A 13 5.06 -6.72 8.90
C HIS A 13 6.58 -6.92 8.89
N LYS A 14 7.06 -8.16 8.76
CA LYS A 14 8.50 -8.46 8.65
C LYS A 14 9.11 -7.81 7.41
N ASN A 15 8.52 -8.05 6.24
CA ASN A 15 8.99 -7.48 4.97
C ASN A 15 8.99 -5.95 5.01
N MET A 16 7.97 -5.34 5.61
CA MET A 16 7.85 -3.90 5.74
C MET A 16 8.88 -3.30 6.67
N LYS A 17 9.16 -3.94 7.81
CA LYS A 17 10.24 -3.53 8.71
C LYS A 17 11.60 -3.60 8.01
N GLU A 18 11.84 -4.64 7.20
CA GLU A 18 13.09 -4.76 6.42
C GLU A 18 13.23 -3.68 5.36
N ILE A 19 12.15 -3.39 4.63
CA ILE A 19 12.12 -2.45 3.50
C ILE A 19 12.15 -0.99 3.97
N LEU A 20 11.27 -0.64 4.92
CA LEU A 20 11.03 0.74 5.35
C LEU A 20 11.86 1.14 6.57
N LYS A 21 12.43 0.18 7.30
CA LYS A 21 13.15 0.40 8.57
C LYS A 21 12.31 1.11 9.64
N VAL A 22 10.98 1.08 9.54
CA VAL A 22 10.03 1.67 10.50
C VAL A 22 9.12 0.59 11.10
N SER A 23 8.64 0.81 12.33
CA SER A 23 7.82 -0.17 13.09
C SER A 23 6.35 0.26 13.27
N ARG A 24 5.99 1.49 12.90
CA ARG A 24 4.63 2.06 13.05
C ARG A 24 4.14 2.61 11.70
N ASN A 25 2.81 2.70 11.55
CA ASN A 25 2.15 3.17 10.33
C ASN A 25 2.54 2.39 9.07
N LEU A 26 2.71 1.09 9.23
CA LEU A 26 3.05 0.22 8.11
C LEU A 26 1.91 0.19 7.08
N PRO A 27 2.22 0.24 5.78
CA PRO A 27 1.23 -0.02 4.74
C PRO A 27 0.60 -1.41 4.93
N TYR A 28 -0.56 -1.65 4.31
CA TYR A 28 -1.22 -2.95 4.28
C TYR A 28 -1.28 -3.44 2.83
N CYS A 29 -0.48 -4.45 2.50
CA CYS A 29 -0.34 -4.98 1.15
C CYS A 29 -1.14 -6.26 0.97
N ILE A 30 -2.18 -6.21 0.14
CA ILE A 30 -2.95 -7.38 -0.28
C ILE A 30 -2.29 -8.00 -1.52
N ASP A 31 -1.98 -7.18 -2.52
CA ASP A 31 -1.24 -7.55 -3.73
C ASP A 31 -0.50 -6.32 -4.30
N SER A 32 0.03 -6.43 -5.53
CA SER A 32 0.79 -5.35 -6.17
C SER A 32 -0.03 -4.08 -6.44
N PHE A 33 -1.35 -4.16 -6.69
CA PHE A 33 -2.24 -3.02 -6.93
C PHE A 33 -2.97 -2.56 -5.67
N ASN A 34 -3.04 -3.42 -4.66
CA ASN A 34 -3.84 -3.22 -3.46
C ASN A 34 -2.93 -3.00 -2.24
N VAL A 35 -2.31 -1.82 -2.18
CA VAL A 35 -1.47 -1.39 -1.06
C VAL A 35 -2.12 -0.21 -0.36
N PHE A 36 -2.53 -0.41 0.89
CA PHE A 36 -3.19 0.59 1.70
C PHE A 36 -2.21 1.27 2.66
N PHE A 37 -2.43 2.52 3.04
CA PHE A 37 -1.69 3.13 4.15
C PHE A 37 -2.64 3.60 5.25
N PRO A 38 -2.22 3.52 6.52
CA PRO A 38 -3.03 3.97 7.63
C PRO A 38 -2.99 5.49 7.80
N PHE A 39 -4.12 6.07 8.15
CA PHE A 39 -4.27 7.47 8.58
C PHE A 39 -5.22 7.56 9.78
N LYS A 40 -5.11 8.62 10.60
CA LYS A 40 -6.04 8.82 11.73
C LYS A 40 -7.27 9.57 11.25
N ILE A 41 -8.46 9.11 11.63
CA ILE A 41 -9.76 9.75 11.30
C ILE A 41 -10.09 10.80 12.38
N ARG A 42 -10.77 11.89 12.01
CA ARG A 42 -11.30 12.93 12.93
C ARG A 42 -12.57 12.37 13.62
N GLN A 43 -12.71 12.57 14.94
CA GLN A 43 -13.57 11.83 15.90
C GLN A 43 -15.03 11.48 15.50
N THR A 44 -15.48 10.34 16.03
CA THR A 44 -16.87 10.04 16.45
C THR A 44 -16.84 9.57 17.91
N ASP A 45 -17.95 9.72 18.64
CA ASP A 45 -18.04 9.65 20.12
C ASP A 45 -17.69 8.30 20.77
N ASN A 46 -17.56 7.23 19.99
CA ASN A 46 -17.19 5.91 20.48
C ASN A 46 -15.98 5.35 19.69
N ASP A 47 -15.02 4.83 20.46
CA ASP A 47 -14.11 3.72 20.16
C ASP A 47 -12.62 4.01 19.88
N ASP A 48 -11.78 3.14 20.45
CA ASP A 48 -10.30 3.23 20.52
C ASP A 48 -9.57 2.78 19.25
N LEU A 49 -10.31 2.42 18.19
CA LEU A 49 -9.79 1.92 16.91
C LEU A 49 -9.70 3.04 15.86
N ARG A 50 -8.71 3.93 16.05
CA ARG A 50 -8.57 5.24 15.37
C ARG A 50 -7.78 5.24 14.06
N ARG A 51 -7.92 4.24 13.18
CA ARG A 51 -7.16 4.20 11.91
C ARG A 51 -8.04 3.84 10.71
N GLY A 52 -8.16 4.79 9.78
CA GLY A 52 -8.64 4.55 8.44
C GLY A 52 -7.52 4.02 7.57
N PHE A 53 -7.90 3.32 6.50
CA PHE A 53 -6.97 2.83 5.48
C PHE A 53 -7.47 3.28 4.12
N VAL A 54 -6.54 3.76 3.29
CA VAL A 54 -6.82 4.12 1.90
C VAL A 54 -5.79 3.45 1.00
N ASN A 55 -6.24 2.93 -0.14
CA ASN A 55 -5.34 2.35 -1.14
C ASN A 55 -4.56 3.47 -1.83
N CYS A 56 -3.23 3.40 -1.80
CA CYS A 56 -2.36 4.42 -2.40
C CYS A 56 -2.56 4.56 -3.91
N TYR A 57 -3.02 3.51 -4.61
CA TYR A 57 -3.31 3.58 -6.04
C TYR A 57 -4.40 4.60 -6.39
N PHE A 58 -5.38 4.81 -5.50
CA PHE A 58 -6.51 5.71 -5.73
C PHE A 58 -6.30 7.13 -5.19
N VAL A 59 -5.18 7.40 -4.53
CA VAL A 59 -4.84 8.74 -4.08
C VAL A 59 -4.37 9.55 -5.29
N GLU A 60 -4.93 10.74 -5.43
CA GLU A 60 -4.55 11.74 -6.41
C GLU A 60 -3.57 12.73 -5.80
N ASP A 61 -3.90 13.30 -4.65
CA ASP A 61 -3.03 14.25 -3.93
C ASP A 61 -3.25 14.19 -2.41
N ILE A 62 -2.31 14.79 -1.66
CA ILE A 62 -2.39 14.98 -0.22
C ILE A 62 -2.05 16.43 0.09
N HIS A 63 -3.00 17.15 0.68
CA HIS A 63 -2.85 18.53 1.10
C HIS A 63 -3.27 18.70 2.57
N ASP A 64 -2.43 19.34 3.37
CA ASP A 64 -2.65 19.62 4.79
C ASP A 64 -2.99 18.39 5.65
N SER A 65 -4.26 18.09 5.84
CA SER A 65 -4.69 16.90 6.58
C SER A 65 -5.73 16.12 5.79
N GLU A 66 -5.71 16.26 4.47
CA GLU A 66 -6.70 15.70 3.57
C GLU A 66 -6.04 14.82 2.52
N ILE A 67 -6.72 13.72 2.21
CA ILE A 67 -6.33 12.80 1.15
C ILE A 67 -7.38 12.94 0.05
N ILE A 68 -6.94 13.39 -1.12
CA ILE A 68 -7.78 13.60 -2.29
C ILE A 68 -7.70 12.35 -3.14
N LEU A 69 -8.85 11.76 -3.47
CA LEU A 69 -8.94 10.54 -4.28
C LEU A 69 -9.24 10.91 -5.74
N LYS A 70 -8.81 10.06 -6.67
CA LYS A 70 -9.01 10.23 -8.12
C LYS A 70 -10.47 10.36 -8.59
N ASN A 71 -11.42 10.01 -7.73
CA ASN A 71 -12.85 10.16 -8.00
C ASN A 71 -13.43 11.48 -7.43
N GLY A 72 -12.58 12.39 -6.97
CA GLY A 72 -12.97 13.68 -6.38
C GLY A 72 -13.39 13.61 -4.91
N MET A 73 -13.37 12.42 -4.28
CA MET A 73 -13.65 12.32 -2.84
C MET A 73 -12.47 12.77 -2.00
N THR A 74 -12.76 13.44 -0.89
CA THR A 74 -11.74 13.90 0.07
C THR A 74 -11.92 13.21 1.42
N LEU A 75 -10.84 12.66 1.96
CA LEU A 75 -10.80 12.05 3.29
C LEU A 75 -10.02 12.94 4.25
N SER A 76 -10.71 13.54 5.21
CA SER A 76 -10.05 14.34 6.25
C SER A 76 -9.41 13.45 7.32
N SER A 77 -8.22 13.83 7.75
CA SER A 77 -7.38 13.12 8.71
C SER A 77 -6.97 14.01 9.89
N LEU A 78 -6.57 13.39 11.00
CA LEU A 78 -5.87 14.05 12.10
C LEU A 78 -4.34 14.07 11.92
N ASN A 79 -3.82 13.36 10.91
CA ASN A 79 -2.40 13.38 10.61
C ASN A 79 -2.04 14.70 9.92
N ARG A 80 -0.96 15.34 10.37
CA ARG A 80 -0.37 16.48 9.65
C ARG A 80 0.20 16.04 8.29
N ASP A 81 0.27 16.98 7.36
CA ASP A 81 0.65 16.82 5.95
C ASP A 81 1.87 15.92 5.76
N ARG A 82 2.97 16.26 6.45
CA ARG A 82 4.23 15.50 6.40
C ARG A 82 4.06 14.03 6.79
N ALA A 83 3.24 13.74 7.80
CA ALA A 83 3.02 12.36 8.25
C ALA A 83 2.16 11.58 7.25
N LEU A 84 1.15 12.21 6.64
CA LEU A 84 0.34 11.59 5.58
C LEU A 84 1.18 11.30 4.34
N LYS A 85 1.92 12.30 3.85
CA LYS A 85 2.81 12.16 2.69
C LYS A 85 3.86 11.07 2.91
N ASN A 86 4.45 11.00 4.11
CA ASN A 86 5.38 9.92 4.43
C ASN A 86 4.72 8.54 4.41
N ASN A 87 3.52 8.39 4.99
CA ASN A 87 2.79 7.12 4.96
C ASN A 87 2.43 6.71 3.52
N PHE A 88 1.96 7.66 2.72
CA PHE A 88 1.66 7.46 1.30
C PHE A 88 2.91 7.06 0.52
N ASN A 89 4.01 7.80 0.63
CA ASN A 89 5.27 7.50 -0.07
C ASN A 89 5.81 6.12 0.28
N ASN A 90 5.70 5.71 1.55
CA ASN A 90 6.08 4.37 1.99
C ASN A 90 5.22 3.29 1.32
N ALA A 91 3.90 3.49 1.25
CA ALA A 91 2.99 2.57 0.56
C ALA A 91 3.28 2.51 -0.94
N SER A 92 3.41 3.65 -1.60
CA SER A 92 3.72 3.75 -3.03
C SER A 92 5.04 3.08 -3.37
N LYS A 93 6.08 3.23 -2.52
CA LYS A 93 7.36 2.55 -2.70
C LYS A 93 7.20 1.03 -2.66
N ILE A 94 6.45 0.50 -1.68
CA ILE A 94 6.18 -0.93 -1.59
C ILE A 94 5.40 -1.41 -2.82
N MET A 95 4.36 -0.69 -3.20
CA MET A 95 3.56 -0.98 -4.40
C MET A 95 4.47 -1.12 -5.63
N TYR A 96 5.34 -0.14 -5.87
CA TYR A 96 6.31 -0.16 -6.97
C TYR A 96 7.25 -1.38 -6.91
N MET A 97 7.80 -1.71 -5.74
CA MET A 97 8.68 -2.88 -5.58
C MET A 97 7.95 -4.21 -5.81
N MET A 98 6.69 -4.32 -5.38
CA MET A 98 5.86 -5.50 -5.65
C MET A 98 5.56 -5.63 -7.14
N PHE A 99 5.26 -4.52 -7.82
CA PHE A 99 5.12 -4.48 -9.28
C PHE A 99 6.35 -4.96 -10.02
N ALA A 100 7.52 -4.39 -9.73
CA ALA A 100 8.76 -4.76 -10.39
C ALA A 100 9.07 -6.26 -10.21
N ARG A 101 8.80 -6.81 -9.02
CA ARG A 101 8.96 -8.24 -8.75
C ARG A 101 8.02 -9.09 -9.60
N GLU A 102 6.74 -8.74 -9.69
CA GLU A 102 5.79 -9.49 -10.51
C GLU A 102 6.16 -9.42 -12.00
N LEU A 103 6.51 -8.24 -12.52
CA LEU A 103 6.98 -8.08 -13.90
C LEU A 103 8.24 -8.93 -14.18
N SER A 104 9.20 -8.97 -13.25
CA SER A 104 10.41 -9.79 -13.42
C SER A 104 10.13 -11.31 -13.43
N LYS A 105 9.03 -11.76 -12.80
CA LYS A 105 8.62 -13.17 -12.86
C LYS A 105 7.98 -13.48 -14.21
N ILE A 106 7.09 -12.59 -14.68
CA ILE A 106 6.43 -12.71 -15.99
C ILE A 106 7.47 -12.76 -17.10
N ARG A 107 8.45 -11.85 -17.08
CA ARG A 107 9.54 -11.85 -18.06
C ARG A 107 10.29 -13.18 -18.09
N ARG A 108 10.73 -13.68 -16.93
CA ARG A 108 11.43 -14.97 -16.85
C ARG A 108 10.59 -16.14 -17.35
N SER A 109 9.28 -16.15 -17.11
CA SER A 109 8.41 -17.18 -17.66
C SER A 109 8.24 -17.08 -19.16
N MET A 110 8.29 -15.87 -19.72
CA MET A 110 8.21 -15.65 -21.17
C MET A 110 9.49 -16.10 -21.86
N ASP A 111 10.65 -15.72 -21.31
CA ASP A 111 11.96 -16.17 -21.78
C ASP A 111 12.04 -17.72 -21.80
N PHE A 112 11.49 -18.39 -20.78
CA PHE A 112 11.44 -19.86 -20.72
C PHE A 112 10.52 -20.49 -21.80
N ILE A 113 9.40 -19.86 -22.14
CA ILE A 113 8.50 -20.34 -23.20
C ILE A 113 9.17 -20.20 -24.56
N ASP A 114 9.85 -19.07 -24.80
CA ASP A 114 10.58 -18.82 -26.05
C ASP A 114 11.71 -19.84 -26.24
N ASP A 115 12.44 -20.20 -25.18
CA ASP A 115 13.47 -21.24 -25.20
C ASP A 115 12.92 -22.64 -25.50
N MET A 116 11.65 -22.94 -25.15
CA MET A 116 10.99 -24.22 -25.47
C MET A 116 10.38 -24.26 -26.87
N ALA A 117 10.22 -23.10 -27.52
CA ALA A 117 9.63 -22.98 -28.86
C ALA A 117 10.69 -23.05 -29.98
N LEU A 118 11.98 -23.12 -29.62
CA LEU A 118 13.15 -23.36 -30.48
C LEU A 118 13.55 -24.84 -30.47
#